data_AF-A0A2E3I373-F1
#
_entry.id   AF-A0A2E3I373-F1
#
_cell.length_a   1.000
_cell.length_b   1.000
_cell.length_c   1.000
_cell.angle_alpha   90.00
_cell.angle_beta   90.00
_cell.angle_gamma   90.00
#
_symmetry.space_group_name_H-M   'P 1'
#
loop_
_entity.id
_entity.type
_entity.pdbx_description
1 polymer ?
#
loop_
_entity_poly.entity_id
_entity_poly.type
_entity_poly.pdbx_seq_one_letter_code
_entity_poly.pdbx_strand_id
1 'polypeptide(L)'
;MVWLSLLQRKVADKSPYKIGKSLKKGVKYYIDRDYTVVEMPADMVGIQWIMTGNGQKRSKGKAFVTFTVDRPSIIWIGYDSRGNVEKGGKPPAWLAKDYKMAAGTIKVTDTNMDTFNLWKRSVPVGKVEIPGNSEAPAAGFGRNYIVLVEAGLNTAVSPKTKLSTTWSRIKSVE
;
A
#
# COMPACT_ATOMS: atom_id res chain seq x y z
N MET A 1 -12.84 -22.09 8.68
CA MET A 1 -11.62 -21.26 8.59
C MET A 1 -12.01 -19.89 8.06
N VAL A 2 -12.25 -18.93 8.95
CA VAL A 2 -12.73 -17.59 8.58
C VAL A 2 -11.51 -16.75 8.23
N TRP A 3 -11.37 -16.37 6.97
CA TRP A 3 -10.40 -15.36 6.56
C TRP A 3 -10.79 -14.04 7.23
N LEU A 4 -10.11 -13.69 8.32
CA LEU A 4 -10.31 -12.41 8.99
C LEU A 4 -9.84 -11.31 8.03
N SER A 5 -10.80 -10.62 7.40
CA SER A 5 -10.52 -9.41 6.63
C SER A 5 -9.82 -8.42 7.56
N LEU A 6 -8.57 -8.04 7.25
CA LEU A 6 -7.84 -6.97 7.95
C LEU A 6 -8.60 -5.63 7.93
N LEU A 7 -9.57 -5.51 7.02
CA LEU A 7 -10.41 -4.33 6.83
C LEU A 7 -11.83 -4.64 7.31
N GLN A 8 -12.19 -4.09 8.47
CA GLN A 8 -13.50 -4.24 9.09
C GLN A 8 -14.36 -2.98 8.81
N ARG A 9 -15.45 -3.16 8.06
CA ARG A 9 -16.58 -2.24 7.71
C ARG A 9 -16.49 -1.31 6.48
N LYS A 10 -17.50 -1.53 5.62
CA LYS A 10 -18.26 -0.64 4.73
C LYS A 10 -17.48 0.49 4.06
N VAL A 11 -16.84 0.13 2.96
CA VAL A 11 -17.09 0.85 1.70
C VAL A 11 -18.62 0.96 1.57
N ALA A 12 -19.19 2.17 1.68
CA ALA A 12 -20.62 2.35 1.41
C ALA A 12 -20.90 1.91 -0.04
N ASP A 13 -22.13 1.53 -0.40
CA ASP A 13 -22.48 1.09 -1.77
C ASP A 13 -22.26 2.15 -2.88
N LYS A 14 -21.67 3.29 -2.53
CA LYS A 14 -21.27 4.40 -3.41
C LYS A 14 -19.90 4.97 -3.06
N SER A 15 -19.12 4.28 -2.22
CA SER A 15 -17.79 4.74 -1.83
C SER A 15 -16.86 4.75 -3.05
N PRO A 16 -15.95 5.73 -3.13
CA PRO A 16 -15.05 5.93 -4.27
C PRO A 16 -13.99 4.83 -4.46
N TYR A 17 -14.08 3.73 -3.70
CA TYR A 17 -13.08 2.66 -3.68
C TYR A 17 -13.70 1.31 -3.30
N LYS A 18 -13.00 0.19 -3.55
CA LYS A 18 -13.38 -1.17 -3.12
C LYS A 18 -12.18 -1.92 -2.54
N ILE A 19 -12.41 -2.95 -1.74
CA ILE A 19 -11.33 -3.80 -1.21
C ILE A 19 -11.02 -4.93 -2.20
N GLY A 20 -9.79 -4.98 -2.68
CA GLY A 20 -9.20 -6.12 -3.38
C GLY A 20 -8.39 -7.00 -2.42
N LYS A 21 -8.32 -8.31 -2.70
CA LYS A 21 -7.81 -9.31 -1.73
C LYS A 21 -6.42 -9.88 -2.05
N SER A 22 -5.98 -9.82 -3.29
CA SER A 22 -4.71 -10.38 -3.76
C SER A 22 -4.21 -9.62 -4.99
N LEU A 23 -3.47 -8.54 -4.80
CA LEU A 23 -2.87 -7.82 -5.92
C LEU A 23 -1.67 -8.60 -6.46
N LYS A 24 -1.64 -8.85 -7.77
CA LYS A 24 -0.55 -9.56 -8.45
C LYS A 24 -0.58 -9.23 -9.94
N LYS A 25 0.43 -9.68 -10.68
CA LYS A 25 0.46 -9.57 -12.15
C LYS A 25 -0.87 -10.00 -12.78
N GLY A 26 -1.35 -9.21 -13.74
CA GLY A 26 -2.61 -9.39 -14.45
C GLY A 26 -3.86 -8.93 -13.70
N VAL A 27 -3.74 -8.53 -12.43
CA VAL A 27 -4.90 -8.07 -11.64
C VAL A 27 -5.17 -6.59 -11.89
N LYS A 28 -6.44 -6.27 -12.12
CA LYS A 28 -6.97 -4.90 -12.24
C LYS A 28 -6.86 -4.14 -10.92
N TYR A 29 -6.34 -2.91 -10.94
CA TYR A 29 -6.05 -2.14 -9.71
C TYR A 29 -6.98 -0.96 -9.44
N TYR A 30 -7.80 -0.53 -10.41
CA TYR A 30 -8.84 0.50 -10.22
C TYR A 30 -10.25 -0.08 -10.31
N ILE A 31 -11.23 0.58 -9.69
CA ILE A 31 -12.64 0.17 -9.83
C ILE A 31 -13.25 0.54 -11.19
N ASP A 32 -12.71 1.57 -11.85
CA ASP A 32 -13.32 2.22 -13.03
C ASP A 32 -12.40 2.25 -14.27
N ARG A 33 -11.29 1.50 -14.26
CA ARG A 33 -10.38 1.34 -15.43
C ARG A 33 -9.86 -0.09 -15.50
N ASP A 34 -9.63 -0.60 -16.70
CA ASP A 34 -9.17 -1.97 -16.92
C ASP A 34 -7.65 -2.13 -16.94
N TYR A 35 -6.93 -1.18 -16.34
CA TYR A 35 -5.48 -1.31 -16.20
C TYR A 35 -5.10 -2.39 -15.18
N THR A 36 -4.05 -3.13 -15.48
CA THR A 36 -3.57 -4.26 -14.67
C THR A 36 -2.11 -4.10 -14.26
N VAL A 37 -1.71 -4.84 -13.23
CA VAL A 37 -0.31 -4.92 -12.79
C VAL A 37 0.50 -5.74 -13.78
N VAL A 38 1.66 -5.24 -14.19
CA VAL A 38 2.64 -5.94 -15.04
C VAL A 38 3.70 -6.61 -14.17
N GLU A 39 4.23 -5.86 -13.19
CA GLU A 39 5.31 -6.28 -12.31
C GLU A 39 5.19 -5.55 -10.96
N MET A 40 5.62 -6.19 -9.88
CA MET A 40 5.64 -5.61 -8.54
C MET A 40 6.72 -6.30 -7.69
N PRO A 41 7.18 -5.67 -6.60
CA PRO A 41 8.12 -6.30 -5.67
C PRO A 41 7.60 -7.66 -5.18
N ALA A 42 8.49 -8.65 -5.12
CA ALA A 42 8.11 -10.04 -4.84
C ALA A 42 7.47 -10.22 -3.46
N ASP A 43 7.91 -9.44 -2.47
CA ASP A 43 7.38 -9.38 -1.10
C ASP A 43 5.97 -8.80 -1.02
N MET A 44 5.50 -8.10 -2.06
CA MET A 44 4.16 -7.52 -2.12
C MET A 44 3.17 -8.37 -2.92
N VAL A 45 3.59 -9.46 -3.55
CA VAL A 45 2.70 -10.31 -4.35
C VAL A 45 1.63 -10.93 -3.45
N GLY A 46 0.36 -10.73 -3.81
CA GLY A 46 -0.79 -11.21 -3.03
C GLY A 46 -1.23 -10.25 -1.92
N ILE A 47 -0.61 -9.07 -1.79
CA ILE A 47 -1.01 -8.06 -0.80
C ILE A 47 -2.48 -7.65 -0.96
N GLN A 48 -3.14 -7.38 0.17
CA GLN A 48 -4.48 -6.80 0.17
C GLN A 48 -4.40 -5.32 -0.26
N TRP A 49 -5.38 -4.84 -1.02
CA TRP A 49 -5.37 -3.46 -1.46
C TRP A 49 -6.75 -2.82 -1.49
N ILE A 50 -6.77 -1.50 -1.57
CA ILE A 50 -7.95 -0.69 -1.77
C ILE A 50 -7.88 -0.13 -3.20
N MET A 51 -8.78 -0.63 -4.05
CA MET A 51 -9.00 -0.18 -5.42
C MET A 51 -9.68 1.19 -5.37
N THR A 52 -9.01 2.27 -5.76
CA THR A 52 -9.65 3.59 -5.90
C THR A 52 -10.30 3.76 -7.28
N GLY A 53 -11.15 4.78 -7.44
CA GLY A 53 -11.59 5.25 -8.75
C GLY A 53 -10.57 6.21 -9.37
N ASN A 54 -10.04 5.88 -10.55
CA ASN A 54 -9.15 6.76 -11.30
C ASN A 54 -9.85 8.03 -11.80
N GLY A 55 -11.17 7.99 -12.00
CA GLY A 55 -12.00 9.16 -12.26
C GLY A 55 -11.87 10.23 -11.17
N GLN A 56 -11.61 9.82 -9.93
CA GLN A 56 -11.47 10.70 -8.77
C GLN A 56 -10.01 11.05 -8.45
N LYS A 57 -9.09 10.90 -9.40
CA LYS A 57 -7.68 11.34 -9.25
C LYS A 57 -7.51 12.79 -8.78
N ARG A 58 -8.52 13.66 -8.95
CA ARG A 58 -8.52 15.05 -8.45
C ARG A 58 -9.13 15.18 -7.04
N SER A 59 -9.33 14.07 -6.31
CA SER A 59 -9.87 14.05 -4.96
C SER A 59 -9.09 14.97 -4.02
N LYS A 60 -9.81 15.63 -3.11
CA LYS A 60 -9.32 16.52 -2.05
C LYS A 60 -10.00 16.16 -0.71
N GLY A 61 -9.55 16.79 0.36
CA GLY A 61 -10.04 16.61 1.72
C GLY A 61 -9.13 15.72 2.56
N LYS A 62 -9.35 15.77 3.88
CA LYS A 62 -8.52 15.09 4.89
C LYS A 62 -8.72 13.57 4.94
N ALA A 63 -9.85 13.06 4.43
CA ALA A 63 -10.21 11.65 4.51
C ALA A 63 -10.94 11.21 3.22
N PHE A 64 -10.20 11.01 2.13
CA PHE A 64 -10.75 10.47 0.89
C PHE A 64 -10.95 8.95 0.98
N VAL A 65 -9.95 8.22 1.49
CA VAL A 65 -10.03 6.80 1.81
C VAL A 65 -10.02 6.62 3.32
N THR A 66 -10.96 5.84 3.85
CA THR A 66 -11.08 5.56 5.28
C THR A 66 -11.31 4.08 5.48
N PHE A 67 -10.55 3.48 6.39
CA PHE A 67 -10.67 2.08 6.76
C PHE A 67 -10.18 1.86 8.19
N THR A 68 -10.35 0.65 8.70
CA THR A 68 -9.83 0.24 10.01
C THR A 68 -8.93 -0.98 9.82
N VAL A 69 -7.79 -0.98 10.52
CA VAL A 69 -6.91 -2.15 10.65
C VAL A 69 -7.08 -2.76 12.04
N ASP A 70 -7.09 -4.09 12.12
CA ASP A 70 -7.29 -4.86 13.35
C ASP A 70 -5.99 -5.19 14.11
N ARG A 71 -4.83 -4.86 13.51
CA ARG A 71 -3.48 -5.07 14.03
C ARG A 71 -2.53 -3.96 13.56
N PRO A 72 -1.38 -3.76 14.22
CA PRO A 72 -0.33 -2.89 13.68
C PRO A 72 -0.04 -3.29 12.23
N SER A 73 0.01 -2.31 11.33
CA SER A 73 0.08 -2.55 9.89
C SER A 73 1.00 -1.56 9.20
N ILE A 74 1.49 -1.91 8.01
CA ILE A 74 2.17 -0.97 7.11
C ILE A 74 1.19 -0.60 6.00
N ILE A 75 0.96 0.70 5.86
CA ILE A 75 0.16 1.26 4.79
C ILE A 75 1.10 1.72 3.69
N TRP A 76 0.89 1.18 2.50
CA TRP A 76 1.62 1.55 1.30
C TRP A 76 0.74 2.40 0.40
N ILE A 77 1.30 3.47 -0.15
CA ILE A 77 0.68 4.30 -1.17
C ILE A 77 1.45 4.11 -2.46
N GLY A 78 0.78 3.54 -3.47
CA GLY A 78 1.25 3.58 -4.85
C GLY A 78 0.80 4.90 -5.47
N TYR A 79 1.73 5.84 -5.61
CA TYR A 79 1.47 7.17 -6.18
C TYR A 79 2.04 7.28 -7.59
N ASP A 80 1.31 7.97 -8.48
CA ASP A 80 1.67 8.16 -9.88
C ASP A 80 3.13 8.62 -10.01
N SER A 81 3.96 7.87 -10.74
CA SER A 81 5.41 8.12 -10.76
C SER A 81 5.78 9.52 -11.26
N ARG A 82 4.92 10.15 -12.07
CA ARG A 82 5.11 11.52 -12.58
C ARG A 82 4.97 12.58 -11.51
N GLY A 83 4.41 12.24 -10.36
CA GLY A 83 4.38 13.12 -9.19
C GLY A 83 5.69 13.13 -8.39
N ASN A 84 6.73 12.40 -8.82
CA ASN A 84 8.07 12.48 -8.25
C ASN A 84 8.76 13.79 -8.65
N VAL A 85 9.47 14.40 -7.70
CA VAL A 85 10.29 15.59 -7.91
C VAL A 85 11.38 15.39 -8.95
N GLU A 86 11.93 14.17 -9.07
CA GLU A 86 12.93 13.82 -10.10
C GLU A 86 12.34 13.88 -11.52
N LYS A 87 11.01 13.75 -11.66
CA LYS A 87 10.29 13.88 -12.93
C LYS A 87 9.65 15.28 -13.11
N GLY A 88 10.01 16.26 -12.27
CA GLY A 88 9.42 17.60 -12.28
C GLY A 88 8.01 17.68 -11.68
N GLY A 89 7.53 16.60 -11.05
CA GLY A 89 6.27 16.55 -10.34
C GLY A 89 6.39 16.98 -8.88
N LYS A 90 5.28 16.85 -8.15
CA LYS A 90 5.27 17.09 -6.70
C LYS A 90 4.28 16.16 -6.01
N PRO A 91 4.66 15.44 -4.94
CA PRO A 91 3.70 14.69 -4.15
C PRO A 91 2.83 15.64 -3.30
N PRO A 92 1.64 15.20 -2.85
CA PRO A 92 0.88 15.91 -1.84
C PRO A 92 1.68 16.08 -0.55
N ALA A 93 1.44 17.16 0.20
CA ALA A 93 2.19 17.45 1.43
C ALA A 93 2.05 16.32 2.45
N TRP A 94 0.85 15.75 2.61
CA TRP A 94 0.59 14.65 3.53
C TRP A 94 1.43 13.41 3.19
N LEU A 95 1.65 13.13 1.90
CA LEU A 95 2.41 11.96 1.46
C LEU A 95 3.89 12.14 1.81
N ALA A 96 4.45 13.30 1.45
CA ALA A 96 5.85 13.61 1.73
C ALA A 96 6.15 13.78 3.22
N LYS A 97 5.18 14.22 4.02
CA LYS A 97 5.33 14.43 5.46
C LYS A 97 5.21 13.13 6.26
N ASP A 98 4.19 12.32 5.96
CA ASP A 98 3.81 11.21 6.83
C ASP A 98 4.35 9.86 6.34
N TYR A 99 4.74 9.74 5.06
CA TYR A 99 5.23 8.49 4.47
C TYR A 99 6.69 8.61 4.06
N LYS A 100 7.39 7.47 4.10
CA LYS A 100 8.74 7.35 3.57
C LYS A 100 8.68 6.70 2.19
N MET A 101 9.37 7.27 1.21
CA MET A 101 9.53 6.64 -0.09
C MET A 101 10.31 5.32 0.08
N ALA A 102 9.85 4.27 -0.59
CA ALA A 102 10.45 2.95 -0.57
C ALA A 102 11.12 2.65 -1.90
N ALA A 103 12.11 1.75 -1.88
CA ALA A 103 12.68 1.20 -3.09
C ALA A 103 11.67 0.31 -3.82
N GLY A 104 11.79 0.24 -5.14
CA GLY A 104 10.89 -0.53 -5.99
C GLY A 104 9.66 0.25 -6.46
N THR A 105 9.00 -0.29 -7.49
CA THR A 105 7.81 0.30 -8.09
C THR A 105 6.83 -0.80 -8.49
N ILE A 106 5.56 -0.43 -8.68
CA ILE A 106 4.59 -1.31 -9.33
C ILE A 106 4.46 -0.86 -10.78
N LYS A 107 4.88 -1.71 -11.72
CA LYS A 107 4.70 -1.47 -13.15
C LYS A 107 3.29 -1.86 -13.57
N VAL A 108 2.68 -1.06 -14.44
CA VAL A 108 1.29 -1.23 -14.85
C VAL A 108 1.12 -1.15 -16.37
N THR A 109 -0.05 -1.55 -16.86
CA THR A 109 -0.36 -1.48 -18.30
C THR A 109 -0.72 -0.07 -18.78
N ASP A 110 -0.88 0.91 -17.88
CA ASP A 110 -1.11 2.30 -18.25
C ASP A 110 0.20 2.97 -18.71
N THR A 111 0.47 2.88 -20.00
CA THR A 111 1.71 3.34 -20.64
C THR A 111 1.97 4.85 -20.47
N ASN A 112 0.93 5.65 -20.19
CA ASN A 112 1.07 7.08 -19.91
C ASN A 112 1.65 7.38 -18.52
N MET A 113 1.62 6.41 -17.59
CA MET A 113 2.14 6.53 -16.22
C MET A 113 3.36 5.63 -15.99
N ASP A 114 3.39 4.45 -16.63
CA ASP A 114 4.37 3.37 -16.52
C ASP A 114 4.38 2.68 -15.15
N THR A 115 4.61 3.44 -14.07
CA THR A 115 4.76 2.89 -12.72
C THR A 115 4.05 3.70 -11.63
N PHE A 116 3.76 3.03 -10.52
CA PHE A 116 3.54 3.65 -9.22
C PHE A 116 4.82 3.63 -8.40
N ASN A 117 5.20 4.78 -7.85
CA ASN A 117 6.21 4.87 -6.81
C ASN A 117 5.59 4.50 -5.47
N LEU A 118 6.34 3.74 -4.67
CA LEU A 118 5.86 3.22 -3.39
C LEU A 118 6.30 4.10 -2.23
N TRP A 119 5.34 4.40 -1.36
CA TRP A 119 5.54 5.14 -0.12
C TRP A 119 4.94 4.34 1.02
N LYS A 120 5.56 4.32 2.19
CA LYS A 120 5.10 3.51 3.33
C LYS A 120 5.07 4.25 4.66
N ARG A 121 4.10 3.88 5.49
CA ARG A 121 3.94 4.36 6.87
C ARG A 121 3.39 3.25 7.75
N SER A 122 4.02 3.02 8.90
CA SER A 122 3.46 2.13 9.93
C SER A 122 2.33 2.81 10.68
N VAL A 123 1.26 2.08 10.97
CA VAL A 123 0.09 2.56 11.72
C VAL A 123 -0.25 1.58 12.85
N PRO A 124 -0.75 2.06 14.00
CA PRO A 124 -1.30 1.20 15.05
C PRO A 124 -2.64 0.60 14.62
N VAL A 125 -3.19 -0.27 15.48
CA VAL A 125 -4.59 -0.73 15.39
C VAL A 125 -5.52 0.48 15.35
N GLY A 126 -6.56 0.42 14.52
CA GLY A 126 -7.64 1.40 14.52
C GLY A 126 -7.87 2.05 13.17
N LYS A 127 -8.48 3.23 13.21
CA LYS A 127 -8.94 3.96 12.04
C LYS A 127 -7.75 4.58 11.30
N VAL A 128 -7.73 4.41 9.98
CA VAL A 128 -6.78 5.01 9.05
C VAL A 128 -7.55 5.90 8.09
N GLU A 129 -7.06 7.13 7.92
CA GLU A 129 -7.57 8.09 6.95
C GLU A 129 -6.45 8.50 6.01
N ILE A 130 -6.71 8.42 4.71
CA ILE A 130 -5.80 8.84 3.65
C ILE A 130 -6.41 10.09 2.99
N PRO A 131 -5.71 11.24 2.99
CA PRO A 131 -6.19 12.44 2.33
C PRO A 131 -6.29 12.29 0.80
N GLY A 132 -6.85 13.29 0.15
CA GLY A 132 -7.04 13.31 -1.30
C GLY A 132 -5.73 13.31 -2.10
N ASN A 133 -5.77 12.66 -3.27
CA ASN A 133 -4.66 12.55 -4.22
C ASN A 133 -4.15 13.90 -4.75
N SER A 134 -5.03 14.90 -4.82
CA SER A 134 -4.74 16.24 -5.37
C SER A 134 -4.58 17.30 -4.27
N GLU A 135 -4.36 16.90 -3.02
CA GLU A 135 -4.03 17.83 -1.95
C GLU A 135 -2.77 18.62 -2.28
N ALA A 136 -2.76 19.90 -1.93
CA ALA A 136 -1.62 20.75 -2.22
C ALA A 136 -0.35 20.19 -1.54
N PRO A 137 0.82 20.31 -2.18
CA PRO A 137 1.09 20.97 -3.46
C PRO A 137 1.19 19.99 -4.64
N ALA A 138 0.36 18.94 -4.68
CA ALA A 138 0.49 17.87 -5.66
C ALA A 138 0.49 18.37 -7.12
N ALA A 139 1.43 17.86 -7.93
CA ALA A 139 1.60 18.18 -9.34
C ALA A 139 2.17 16.98 -10.11
N GLY A 140 2.04 16.98 -11.43
CA GLY A 140 2.58 15.93 -12.32
C GLY A 140 1.76 14.63 -12.39
N PHE A 141 0.79 14.41 -11.51
CA PHE A 141 -0.03 13.19 -11.52
C PHE A 141 -1.17 13.24 -12.55
N GLY A 142 -1.41 12.11 -13.21
CA GLY A 142 -2.53 11.88 -14.13
C GLY A 142 -3.45 10.74 -13.69
N ARG A 143 -3.12 10.06 -12.58
CA ARG A 143 -3.86 8.93 -12.01
C ARG A 143 -4.06 9.07 -10.50
N ASN A 144 -5.04 8.34 -9.96
CA ASN A 144 -5.28 8.30 -8.52
C ASN A 144 -4.24 7.41 -7.82
N TYR A 145 -4.09 7.49 -6.51
CA TYR A 145 -3.26 6.52 -5.79
C TYR A 145 -3.99 5.20 -5.58
N ILE A 146 -3.23 4.12 -5.35
CA ILE A 146 -3.73 2.88 -4.76
C ILE A 146 -3.20 2.74 -3.33
N VAL A 147 -3.96 2.09 -2.45
CA VAL A 147 -3.53 1.82 -1.07
C VAL A 147 -3.33 0.33 -0.91
N LEU A 148 -2.16 -0.10 -0.45
CA LEU A 148 -1.87 -1.51 -0.15
C LEU A 148 -1.70 -1.64 1.36
N VAL A 149 -2.18 -2.74 1.92
CA VAL A 149 -2.18 -2.97 3.36
C VAL A 149 -1.41 -4.24 3.64
N GLU A 150 -0.26 -4.07 4.29
CA GLU A 150 0.55 -5.17 4.79
C GLU A 150 0.28 -5.33 6.28
N ALA A 151 -0.17 -6.53 6.66
CA ALA A 151 -0.34 -6.87 8.05
C ALA A 151 1.01 -6.87 8.76
N GLY A 152 1.17 -6.03 9.77
CA GLY A 152 2.29 -6.15 10.67
C GLY A 152 2.16 -7.43 11.49
N LEU A 153 3.31 -7.95 11.95
CA LEU A 153 3.31 -9.06 12.89
C LEU A 153 2.64 -8.59 14.19
N ASN A 154 1.68 -9.38 14.71
CA ASN A 154 1.23 -9.22 16.08
C ASN A 154 2.43 -9.53 16.98
N THR A 155 3.10 -8.52 17.53
CA THR A 155 4.00 -8.71 18.66
C THR A 155 3.18 -8.93 19.93
N ALA A 156 2.35 -9.97 19.92
CA ALA A 156 1.98 -10.70 21.13
C ALA A 156 2.93 -11.89 21.24
N VAL A 157 4.23 -11.61 21.36
CA VAL A 157 5.20 -12.58 21.83
C VAL A 157 5.96 -11.87 22.93
N SER A 158 5.74 -12.30 24.18
CA SER A 158 6.65 -12.01 25.28
C SER A 158 8.09 -12.24 24.79
N PRO A 159 9.08 -11.41 25.14
CA PRO A 159 10.45 -11.59 24.70
C PRO A 159 11.06 -12.80 25.42
N LYS A 160 10.71 -14.00 24.96
CA LYS A 160 11.42 -15.24 25.23
C LYS A 160 11.08 -16.20 24.11
N THR A 161 12.12 -16.58 23.37
CA THR A 161 12.20 -17.65 22.37
C THR A 161 12.27 -17.16 20.92
N LYS A 162 13.48 -16.73 20.54
CA LYS A 162 14.25 -17.29 19.42
C LYS A 162 15.65 -16.65 19.45
N LEU A 163 16.42 -16.98 20.49
CA LEU A 163 17.87 -17.00 20.36
C LEU A 163 18.18 -18.15 19.39
N SER A 164 18.82 -17.83 18.27
CA SER A 164 19.31 -18.82 17.32
C SER A 164 20.44 -19.61 17.98
N THR A 165 20.10 -20.68 18.69
CA THR A 165 21.08 -21.65 19.17
C THR A 165 21.33 -22.66 18.05
N THR A 166 22.21 -22.32 17.13
CA THR A 166 22.73 -23.31 16.17
C THR A 166 23.85 -24.09 16.87
N TRP A 167 23.48 -25.20 17.51
CA TRP A 167 24.38 -26.28 17.90
C TRP A 167 24.69 -27.16 16.68
N SER A 168 25.94 -27.16 16.23
CA SER A 168 26.58 -28.22 15.43
C SER A 168 28.05 -27.81 15.31
N ARG A 169 29.03 -28.42 15.96
CA ARG A 169 29.42 -29.84 15.87
C ARG A 169 30.24 -30.22 17.10
N ILE A 170 29.82 -31.30 17.74
CA ILE A 170 30.74 -32.21 18.43
C ILE A 170 31.52 -32.95 17.34
N LYS A 171 32.86 -32.89 17.40
CA LYS A 171 33.68 -34.05 17.06
C LYS A 171 34.72 -34.19 18.17
N SER A 172 34.45 -35.13 19.06
CA SER A 172 35.52 -35.85 19.75
C SER A 172 36.39 -36.52 18.69
N VAL A 173 37.69 -36.40 18.82
CA VAL A 173 38.66 -37.40 18.37
C VAL A 173 39.62 -37.57 19.53
N GLU A 174 39.86 -38.83 19.89
CA GLU A 174 40.78 -39.31 20.93
C GLU A 174 42.17 -38.66 20.90
#